data_AF-A0A6M3GRQ9-F1
#
_entry.id   AF-A0A6M3GRQ9-F1
#
_cell.length_a   1.000
_cell.length_b   1.000
_cell.length_c   1.000
_cell.angle_alpha   90.00
_cell.angle_beta   90.00
_cell.angle_gamma   90.00
#
_symmetry.space_group_name_H-M   'P 1'
#
loop_
_entity.id
_entity.type
_entity.pdbx_description
1 polymer ?
#
loop_
_entity_poly.entity_id
_entity_poly.type
_entity_poly.pdbx_seq_one_letter_code
_entity_poly.pdbx_strand_id
1 'polypeptide(L)'
;MTEEELKAEFTKHVMKCLKTNPVEMAELTNLQKLIVPQRNDVKCLLACAYKSEGLMTQDGLYNLEHAYKVAELTKNGDEKRLENGKKMSDLCSEVNKQKVSDGEKGCERAGLMFKCGVENAPKFGFKL
;
A
#
# COMPACT_ATOMS: atom_id res chain seq x y z
N MET A 1 -8.56 -11.34 -9.18
CA MET A 1 -7.94 -11.60 -7.87
C MET A 1 -8.86 -11.16 -6.74
N THR A 2 -9.05 -11.97 -5.71
CA THR A 2 -9.78 -11.63 -4.46
C THR A 2 -8.93 -10.74 -3.55
N GLU A 3 -9.53 -10.15 -2.51
CA GLU A 3 -8.79 -9.38 -1.50
C GLU A 3 -7.77 -10.24 -0.75
N GLU A 4 -8.10 -11.51 -0.47
CA GLU A 4 -7.20 -12.45 0.19
C GLU A 4 -5.99 -12.78 -0.69
N GLU A 5 -6.21 -13.01 -1.99
CA GLU A 5 -5.14 -13.24 -2.96
C GLU A 5 -4.26 -11.99 -3.11
N LEU A 6 -4.86 -10.80 -3.18
CA LEU A 6 -4.11 -9.53 -3.23
C LEU A 6 -3.23 -9.36 -1.98
N LYS A 7 -3.79 -9.64 -0.79
CA LYS A 7 -3.07 -9.59 0.48
C LYS A 7 -1.93 -10.61 0.53
N ALA A 8 -2.15 -11.82 0.01
CA ALA A 8 -1.13 -12.85 -0.08
C ALA A 8 0.01 -12.45 -1.03
N GLU A 9 -0.28 -11.91 -2.21
CA GLU A 9 0.73 -11.41 -3.13
C GLU A 9 1.54 -10.27 -2.51
N PHE A 10 0.88 -9.28 -1.91
CA PHE A 10 1.58 -8.20 -1.24
C PHE A 10 2.45 -8.69 -0.07
N THR A 11 1.99 -9.69 0.68
CA THR A 11 2.77 -10.32 1.77
C THR A 11 4.08 -10.91 1.26
N LYS A 12 4.14 -11.45 0.04
CA LYS A 12 5.40 -11.95 -0.54
C LYS A 12 6.42 -10.82 -0.72
N HIS A 13 5.97 -9.64 -1.14
CA HIS A 13 6.83 -8.46 -1.25
C HIS A 13 7.34 -8.00 0.12
N VAL A 14 6.48 -7.98 1.13
CA VAL A 14 6.87 -7.68 2.52
C VAL A 14 7.94 -8.66 3.01
N MET A 15 7.72 -9.97 2.82
CA MET A 15 8.67 -11.01 3.24
C MET A 15 10.02 -10.89 2.52
N LYS A 16 10.02 -10.52 1.23
CA LYS A 16 11.26 -10.24 0.49
C LYS A 16 12.03 -9.05 1.08
N CYS A 17 11.30 -8.01 1.49
CA CYS A 17 11.86 -6.77 2.02
C CYS A 17 12.37 -6.86 3.46
N LEU A 18 11.95 -7.87 4.23
CA LEU A 18 12.47 -8.12 5.58
C LEU A 18 13.98 -8.34 5.64
N LYS A 19 14.59 -8.84 4.54
CA LYS A 19 16.04 -9.05 4.46
C LYS A 19 16.84 -7.74 4.60
N THR A 20 16.29 -6.63 4.13
CA THR A 20 16.94 -5.32 4.14
C THR A 20 16.28 -4.35 5.13
N ASN A 21 15.05 -4.63 5.55
CA ASN A 21 14.28 -3.84 6.52
C ASN A 21 13.76 -4.78 7.63
N PRO A 22 14.64 -5.32 8.48
CA PRO A 22 14.23 -6.21 9.55
C PRO A 22 13.36 -5.46 10.56
N VAL A 23 12.24 -6.08 10.95
CA VAL A 23 11.34 -5.59 11.99
C VAL A 23 10.91 -6.74 12.90
N GLU A 24 10.37 -6.41 14.06
CA GLU A 24 9.86 -7.41 15.00
C GLU A 24 8.60 -8.10 14.46
N MET A 25 8.41 -9.38 14.83
CA MET A 25 7.21 -10.16 14.45
C MET A 25 5.91 -9.50 14.92
N ALA A 26 5.94 -8.77 16.04
CA ALA A 26 4.81 -8.01 16.54
C ALA A 26 4.37 -6.92 15.55
N GLU A 27 5.32 -6.26 14.87
CA GLU A 27 5.01 -5.25 13.87
C GLU A 27 4.40 -5.86 12.60
N LEU A 28 4.85 -7.03 12.18
CA LEU A 28 4.22 -7.78 11.09
C LEU A 28 2.78 -8.15 11.43
N THR A 29 2.53 -8.56 12.67
CA THR A 29 1.19 -8.86 13.18
C THR A 29 0.31 -7.61 13.20
N ASN A 30 0.87 -6.45 13.57
CA ASN A 30 0.17 -5.16 13.55
C ASN A 30 -0.25 -4.79 12.12
N LEU A 31 0.63 -4.96 11.13
CA LEU A 31 0.30 -4.73 9.73
C LEU A 31 -0.82 -5.66 9.23
N GLN A 32 -0.80 -6.94 9.60
CA GLN A 32 -1.87 -7.89 9.25
C GLN A 32 -3.24 -7.52 9.84
N LYS A 33 -3.21 -6.89 11.03
CA LYS A 33 -4.37 -6.31 11.74
C LYS A 33 -4.71 -4.89 11.29
N LEU A 34 -4.02 -4.38 10.26
CA LEU A 34 -4.29 -3.08 9.65
C LEU A 34 -4.03 -1.91 10.61
N ILE A 35 -3.17 -2.11 11.60
CA ILE A 35 -2.74 -1.06 12.52
C ILE A 35 -1.71 -0.18 11.80
N VAL A 36 -2.00 1.12 11.72
CA VAL A 36 -1.13 2.09 11.03
C VAL A 36 0.23 2.18 11.73
N PRO A 37 1.34 1.89 11.02
CA PRO A 37 2.66 1.84 11.64
C PRO A 37 3.13 3.24 12.04
N GLN A 38 3.64 3.36 13.27
CA GLN A 38 4.24 4.60 13.76
C GLN A 38 5.76 4.62 13.59
N ARG A 39 6.40 3.45 13.75
CA ARG A 39 7.86 3.31 13.67
C ARG A 39 8.37 3.45 12.24
N ASN A 40 9.54 4.08 12.10
CA ASN A 40 10.09 4.39 10.79
C ASN A 40 10.62 3.15 10.04
N ASP A 41 11.16 2.16 10.75
CA ASP A 41 11.60 0.88 10.18
C ASP A 41 10.45 0.10 9.52
N VAL A 42 9.28 0.05 10.18
CA VAL A 42 8.07 -0.59 9.62
C VAL A 42 7.54 0.18 8.41
N LYS A 43 7.59 1.51 8.45
CA LYS A 43 7.28 2.37 7.30
C LYS A 43 8.22 2.11 6.12
N CYS A 44 9.51 1.93 6.36
CA CYS A 44 10.48 1.60 5.30
C CYS A 44 10.31 0.19 4.74
N LEU A 45 9.93 -0.79 5.58
CA LEU A 45 9.53 -2.12 5.12
C LEU A 45 8.37 -2.03 4.12
N LEU A 46 7.34 -1.23 4.43
CA LEU A 46 6.22 -0.99 3.51
C LEU A 46 6.67 -0.28 2.23
N ALA A 47 7.53 0.74 2.31
CA ALA A 47 8.06 1.42 1.13
C ALA A 47 8.80 0.46 0.20
N CYS A 48 9.65 -0.41 0.75
CA CYS A 48 10.31 -1.46 -0.04
C CYS A 48 9.29 -2.38 -0.72
N ALA A 49 8.25 -2.82 0.00
CA ALA A 49 7.23 -3.69 -0.55
C ALA A 49 6.43 -3.01 -1.67
N TYR A 50 5.97 -1.77 -1.47
CA TYR A 50 5.27 -1.00 -2.50
C TYR A 50 6.14 -0.72 -3.73
N LYS A 51 7.43 -0.45 -3.55
CA LYS A 51 8.37 -0.30 -4.68
C LYS A 51 8.58 -1.61 -5.42
N SER A 52 8.63 -2.73 -4.70
CA SER A 52 8.80 -4.04 -5.31
C SER A 52 7.55 -4.51 -6.06
N GLU A 53 6.36 -4.06 -5.67
CA GLU A 53 5.10 -4.41 -6.32
C GLU A 53 4.77 -3.44 -7.47
N GLY A 54 5.17 -2.16 -7.36
CA GLY A 54 4.97 -1.13 -8.37
C GLY A 54 4.06 0.02 -7.94
N LEU A 55 3.32 -0.12 -6.83
CA LEU A 55 2.48 0.92 -6.21
C LEU A 55 3.25 2.14 -5.72
N MET A 56 4.58 2.05 -5.59
CA MET A 56 5.46 3.18 -5.31
C MET A 56 6.60 3.23 -6.34
N THR A 57 6.90 4.42 -6.87
CA THR A 57 8.03 4.63 -7.78
C THR A 57 9.37 4.52 -7.03
N GLN A 58 10.48 4.40 -7.77
CA GLN A 58 11.80 4.39 -7.13
C GLN A 58 12.09 5.68 -6.37
N ASP A 59 11.54 6.81 -6.82
CA ASP A 59 11.62 8.13 -6.15
C ASP A 59 10.66 8.25 -4.94
N GLY A 60 10.04 7.13 -4.53
CA GLY A 60 9.22 7.07 -3.33
C GLY A 60 7.82 7.65 -3.47
N LEU A 61 7.34 7.93 -4.69
CA LEU A 61 6.01 8.50 -4.95
C LEU A 61 4.96 7.41 -5.15
N TYR A 62 3.72 7.66 -4.73
CA TYR A 62 2.57 6.83 -5.09
C TYR A 62 2.44 6.75 -6.62
N ASN A 63 2.38 5.53 -7.15
CA ASN A 63 2.27 5.26 -8.57
C ASN A 63 0.80 5.07 -8.97
N LEU A 64 0.14 6.17 -9.35
CA LEU A 64 -1.27 6.18 -9.71
C LEU A 64 -1.58 5.28 -10.91
N GLU A 65 -0.71 5.28 -11.92
CA GLU A 65 -0.88 4.45 -13.11
C GLU A 65 -0.89 2.95 -12.75
N HIS A 66 0.04 2.52 -11.89
CA HIS A 66 0.08 1.13 -11.44
C HIS A 66 -1.08 0.79 -10.51
N ALA A 67 -1.51 1.71 -9.65
CA ALA A 67 -2.69 1.52 -8.81
C ALA A 67 -3.97 1.28 -9.65
N TYR A 68 -4.12 1.95 -10.78
CA TYR A 68 -5.20 1.67 -11.72
C TYR A 68 -5.10 0.27 -12.35
N LYS A 69 -3.89 -0.22 -12.63
CA LYS A 69 -3.68 -1.60 -13.12
C LYS A 69 -4.09 -2.62 -12.05
N VAL A 70 -3.76 -2.37 -10.77
CA VAL A 70 -4.24 -3.20 -9.66
C VAL A 70 -5.76 -3.18 -9.57
N ALA A 71 -6.40 -2.03 -9.73
CA ALA A 71 -7.87 -1.93 -9.76
C ALA A 71 -8.47 -2.75 -10.92
N GLU A 72 -7.86 -2.73 -12.10
CA GLU A 72 -8.27 -3.54 -13.25
C GLU A 72 -8.14 -5.05 -12.98
N LEU A 73 -7.00 -5.48 -12.43
CA LEU A 73 -6.72 -6.90 -12.11
C LEU A 73 -7.63 -7.45 -11.00
N THR A 74 -8.13 -6.59 -10.13
CA THR A 74 -8.95 -6.95 -8.98
C THR A 74 -10.44 -6.74 -9.22
N LYS A 75 -10.86 -6.21 -10.38
CA LYS A 75 -12.27 -5.93 -10.66
C LYS A 75 -13.13 -7.18 -10.77
N ASN A 76 -12.56 -8.32 -11.18
CA ASN A 76 -13.25 -9.61 -11.30
C ASN A 76 -14.58 -9.55 -12.10
N GLY A 77 -14.61 -8.73 -13.17
CA GLY A 77 -15.80 -8.50 -13.99
C GLY A 77 -16.81 -7.48 -13.43
N ASP A 78 -16.55 -6.88 -12.28
CA ASP A 78 -17.38 -5.84 -11.67
C ASP A 78 -16.83 -4.44 -12.02
N GLU A 79 -17.51 -3.74 -12.95
CA GLU A 79 -17.14 -2.38 -13.37
C GLU A 79 -17.31 -1.34 -12.25
N LYS A 80 -18.25 -1.54 -11.32
CA LYS A 80 -18.41 -0.65 -10.17
C LYS A 80 -17.23 -0.81 -9.21
N ARG A 81 -16.72 -2.03 -9.06
CA ARG A 81 -15.49 -2.30 -8.29
C ARG A 81 -14.29 -1.62 -8.92
N LEU A 82 -14.15 -1.66 -10.25
CA LEU A 82 -13.11 -0.92 -10.97
C LEU A 82 -13.19 0.59 -10.72
N GLU A 83 -14.39 1.17 -10.87
CA GLU A 83 -14.64 2.59 -10.62
C GLU A 83 -14.24 2.99 -9.18
N ASN A 84 -14.65 2.18 -8.20
CA ASN A 84 -14.30 2.39 -6.80
C ASN A 84 -12.80 2.26 -6.55
N GLY A 85 -12.13 1.30 -7.19
CA GLY A 85 -10.67 1.13 -7.10
C GLY A 85 -9.90 2.32 -7.66
N LYS A 86 -10.37 2.89 -8.78
CA LYS A 86 -9.79 4.10 -9.37
C LYS A 86 -10.01 5.33 -8.47
N LYS A 87 -11.23 5.54 -7.98
CA LYS A 87 -11.52 6.64 -7.04
C LYS A 87 -10.69 6.56 -5.76
N MET A 88 -10.51 5.37 -5.21
CA MET A 88 -9.64 5.16 -4.05
C MET A 88 -8.18 5.45 -4.39
N SER A 89 -7.72 5.06 -5.58
CA SER A 89 -6.35 5.34 -6.03
C SER A 89 -6.11 6.85 -6.20
N ASP A 90 -7.07 7.58 -6.76
CA ASP A 90 -7.02 9.04 -6.87
C ASP A 90 -6.92 9.69 -5.50
N LEU A 91 -7.81 9.30 -4.58
CA LEU A 91 -7.84 9.79 -3.21
C LEU A 91 -6.49 9.56 -2.51
N CYS A 92 -5.93 8.35 -2.61
CA CYS A 92 -4.67 8.02 -1.96
C CYS A 92 -3.45 8.59 -2.67
N SER A 93 -3.55 9.01 -3.93
CA SER A 93 -2.44 9.68 -4.63
C SER A 93 -2.08 11.04 -4.01
N GLU A 94 -3.00 11.66 -3.27
CA GLU A 94 -2.80 12.93 -2.57
C GLU A 94 -1.67 12.88 -1.53
N VAL A 95 -1.26 11.68 -1.09
CA VAL A 95 -0.07 11.49 -0.24
C VAL A 95 1.22 11.99 -0.92
N ASN A 96 1.26 12.09 -2.25
CA ASN A 96 2.38 12.70 -2.98
C ASN A 96 2.53 14.20 -2.70
N LYS A 97 1.46 14.89 -2.31
CA LYS A 97 1.47 16.32 -1.98
C LYS A 97 1.86 16.57 -0.52
N GLN A 98 1.91 15.53 0.31
CA GLN A 98 2.29 15.68 1.71
C GLN A 98 3.80 15.87 1.86
N LYS A 99 4.18 16.75 2.79
CA LYS A 99 5.58 16.93 3.18
C LYS A 99 6.05 15.68 3.92
N VAL A 100 7.19 15.15 3.48
CA VAL A 100 7.88 14.03 4.12
C VAL A 100 9.35 14.39 4.33
N SER A 101 10.00 13.76 5.30
CA SER A 101 11.38 14.05 5.69
C SER A 101 12.43 13.16 5.01
N ASP A 102 12.00 12.07 4.38
CA ASP A 102 12.88 10.98 3.92
C ASP A 102 13.00 10.86 2.39
N GLY A 103 12.38 11.80 1.67
CA GLY A 103 12.53 11.98 0.22
C GLY A 103 12.27 10.71 -0.57
N GLU A 104 13.25 10.31 -1.36
CA GLU A 104 13.17 9.13 -2.24
C GLU A 104 13.04 7.81 -1.47
N LYS A 105 13.42 7.74 -0.19
CA LYS A 105 13.21 6.51 0.60
C LYS A 105 11.72 6.16 0.68
N GLY A 106 10.86 7.19 0.79
CA GLY A 106 9.41 7.06 0.73
C GLY A 106 8.78 6.29 1.90
N CYS A 107 9.51 6.07 3.00
CA CYS A 107 9.00 5.39 4.19
C CYS A 107 7.82 6.15 4.79
N GLU A 108 7.97 7.45 5.06
CA GLU A 108 6.87 8.26 5.62
C GLU A 108 5.65 8.23 4.70
N ARG A 109 5.87 8.34 3.38
CA ARG A 109 4.81 8.25 2.39
C ARG A 109 4.15 6.87 2.35
N ALA A 110 4.90 5.79 2.50
CA ALA A 110 4.35 4.44 2.61
C ALA A 110 3.44 4.28 3.84
N GLY A 111 3.80 4.90 4.97
CA GLY A 111 2.93 4.99 6.14
C GLY A 111 1.61 5.72 5.84
N LEU A 112 1.67 6.83 5.10
CA LEU A 112 0.50 7.58 4.65
C LEU A 112 -0.35 6.78 3.66
N MET A 113 0.27 6.06 2.73
CA MET A 113 -0.41 5.16 1.78
C MET A 113 -1.18 4.08 2.52
N PHE A 114 -0.54 3.40 3.47
CA PHE A 114 -1.16 2.36 4.28
C PHE A 114 -2.35 2.92 5.07
N LYS A 115 -2.17 4.05 5.74
CA LYS A 115 -3.24 4.76 6.46
C LYS A 115 -4.41 5.08 5.53
N CYS A 116 -4.14 5.66 4.36
CA CYS A 116 -5.17 5.99 3.38
C CYS A 116 -5.95 4.75 2.93
N GLY A 117 -5.23 3.65 2.68
CA GLY A 117 -5.79 2.35 2.33
C GLY A 117 -6.80 1.87 3.37
N VAL A 118 -6.35 1.77 4.63
CA VAL A 118 -7.15 1.29 5.76
C VAL A 118 -8.38 2.17 6.01
N GLU A 119 -8.22 3.49 6.01
CA GLU A 119 -9.31 4.42 6.33
C GLU A 119 -10.38 4.52 5.24
N ASN A 120 -10.04 4.24 3.97
CA ASN A 120 -10.95 4.49 2.85
C ASN A 120 -11.46 3.22 2.17
N ALA A 121 -10.77 2.07 2.29
CA ALA A 121 -11.23 0.82 1.70
C ALA A 121 -12.70 0.48 2.01
N PRO A 122 -13.18 0.57 3.28
CA PRO A 122 -14.59 0.30 3.59
C PRO A 122 -15.56 1.27 2.91
N LYS A 123 -15.17 2.54 2.71
CA LYS A 123 -16.02 3.56 2.05
C LYS A 123 -16.26 3.23 0.58
N PHE A 124 -15.34 2.49 -0.04
CA PHE A 124 -15.42 2.04 -1.43
C PHE A 124 -15.91 0.59 -1.55
N GLY A 125 -16.33 -0.04 -0.45
CA GLY A 125 -16.91 -1.39 -0.44
C GLY A 125 -15.89 -2.52 -0.43
N PHE A 126 -14.61 -2.24 -0.21
CA PHE A 126 -13.58 -3.27 -0.04
C PHE A 126 -13.61 -3.85 1.37
N LYS A 127 -13.50 -5.18 1.46
CA LYS A 127 -13.40 -5.90 2.74
C LYS A 127 -11.93 -6.14 3.05
N LEU A 128 -11.47 -5.69 4.22
CA LEU A 128 -10.08 -5.78 4.65
C LEU A 128 -9.82 -7.02 5.52
#